data_AF-A0A183B8H9-F1
#
_entry.id   AF-A0A183B8H9-F1
#
_cell.length_a   1.000
_cell.length_b   1.000
_cell.length_c   1.000
_cell.angle_alpha   90.00
_cell.angle_beta   90.00
_cell.angle_gamma   90.00
#
_symmetry.space_group_name_H-M   'P 1'
#
loop_
_entity.id
_entity.type
_entity.pdbx_description
1 polymer ?
#
loop_
_entity_poly.entity_id
_entity_poly.type
_entity_poly.pdbx_seq_one_letter_code
_entity_poly.pdbx_strand_id
1 'polypeptide(L)'
;LDHPLFLLVKQSCEDEPPVWGLPVIPVREGHTLRQTADLLAENYIPAAAKCRIFGNAPSAVHVYRYRDAKTGERFGVQMYFFNAYVDRTWHGEDLKIPISSSAKNISPSDHVWIRAQELDNYVQDRKMLRVFKSFMIEY
;
A
#
# COMPACT_ATOMS: atom_id res chain seq x y z
N LEU A 1 -8.04 10.03 19.48
CA LEU A 1 -7.13 9.74 18.35
C LEU A 1 -7.30 10.92 17.42
N ASP A 2 -6.42 11.90 17.55
CA ASP A 2 -6.68 13.25 17.04
C ASP A 2 -6.02 13.49 15.67
N HIS A 3 -5.36 12.46 15.13
CA HIS A 3 -4.64 12.51 13.87
C HIS A 3 -5.01 11.31 12.98
N PRO A 4 -5.00 11.49 11.64
CA PRO A 4 -5.20 10.38 10.72
C PRO A 4 -4.01 9.40 10.78
N LEU A 5 -4.32 8.12 10.64
CA LEU A 5 -3.34 7.05 10.56
C LEU A 5 -3.36 6.42 9.17
N PHE A 6 -2.19 6.03 8.68
CA PHE A 6 -1.98 5.43 7.37
C PHE A 6 -1.44 4.01 7.52
N LEU A 7 -1.99 3.08 6.75
CA LEU A 7 -1.59 1.68 6.76
C LEU A 7 -0.33 1.48 5.92
N LEU A 8 0.75 0.99 6.53
CA LEU A 8 1.87 0.40 5.83
C LEU A 8 1.85 -1.12 5.99
N VAL A 9 2.27 -1.81 4.94
CA VAL A 9 2.46 -3.25 4.93
C VAL A 9 3.88 -3.57 4.49
N LYS A 10 4.39 -4.68 5.01
CA LYS A 10 5.69 -5.20 4.63
C LYS A 10 5.54 -6.07 3.39
N GLN A 11 6.26 -5.76 2.32
CA GLN A 11 6.19 -6.50 1.05
C GLN A 11 7.55 -7.14 0.76
N SER A 12 7.56 -8.45 0.53
CA SER A 12 8.76 -9.18 0.09
C SER A 12 8.78 -9.31 -1.43
N CYS A 13 9.94 -9.06 -2.02
CA CYS A 13 10.27 -9.47 -3.38
C CYS A 13 11.20 -10.69 -3.26
N GLU A 14 11.10 -11.67 -4.17
CA GLU A 14 11.75 -13.00 -4.03
C GLU A 14 13.28 -12.94 -3.82
N ASP A 15 13.94 -11.86 -4.22
CA ASP A 15 15.39 -11.69 -4.14
C ASP A 15 15.86 -10.46 -3.33
N GLU A 16 14.95 -9.72 -2.66
CA GLU A 16 15.27 -8.49 -1.91
C GLU A 16 14.72 -8.48 -0.48
N PRO A 17 15.38 -7.76 0.46
CA PRO A 17 14.86 -7.60 1.81
C PRO A 17 13.46 -6.96 1.77
N PRO A 18 12.56 -7.37 2.67
CA PRO A 18 11.19 -6.87 2.66
C PRO A 18 11.14 -5.36 2.91
N VAL A 19 10.43 -4.64 2.06
CA VAL A 19 10.32 -3.18 2.08
C VAL A 19 8.96 -2.76 2.63
N TRP A 20 8.94 -1.68 3.41
CA TRP A 20 7.71 -1.07 3.87
C TRP A 20 7.10 -0.18 2.78
N GLY A 21 5.81 -0.32 2.54
CA GLY A 21 5.07 0.51 1.61
C GLY A 21 3.57 0.43 1.82
N LEU A 22 2.83 1.21 1.02
CA LEU A 22 1.38 1.05 0.93
C LEU A 22 1.04 -0.30 0.26
N PRO A 23 -0.09 -0.92 0.58
CA PRO A 23 -0.56 -2.12 -0.13
C PRO A 23 -0.74 -1.79 -1.61
N VAL A 24 -0.24 -2.67 -2.50
CA VAL A 24 -0.34 -2.53 -3.95
C VAL A 24 -0.57 -3.90 -4.58
N ILE A 25 -1.34 -3.94 -5.66
CA ILE A 25 -1.53 -5.12 -6.50
C ILE A 25 -1.39 -4.73 -7.98
N PRO A 26 -0.96 -5.66 -8.86
CA PRO A 26 -0.92 -5.41 -10.29
C PRO A 26 -2.32 -5.23 -10.87
N VAL A 27 -2.46 -4.29 -11.78
CA VAL A 27 -3.70 -4.07 -12.54
C VAL A 27 -3.85 -5.19 -13.55
N ARG A 28 -4.99 -5.88 -13.53
CA ARG A 28 -5.31 -6.97 -14.46
C ARG A 28 -5.97 -6.42 -15.71
N GLU A 29 -5.81 -7.14 -16.83
CA GLU A 29 -6.53 -6.82 -18.06
C GLU A 29 -8.05 -6.79 -17.81
N GLY A 30 -8.74 -5.84 -18.44
CA GLY A 30 -10.18 -5.64 -18.29
C GLY A 30 -10.64 -4.97 -17.00
N HIS A 31 -9.74 -4.66 -16.05
CA HIS A 31 -10.09 -3.92 -14.83
C HIS A 31 -9.68 -2.45 -14.91
N THR A 32 -10.54 -1.56 -14.41
CA THR A 32 -10.19 -0.16 -14.18
C THR A 32 -9.29 -0.02 -12.93
N LEU A 33 -8.57 1.10 -12.83
CA LEU A 33 -7.77 1.42 -11.64
C LEU A 33 -8.63 1.47 -10.37
N ARG A 34 -9.83 2.04 -10.47
CA ARG A 34 -10.86 2.09 -9.42
C ARG A 34 -11.23 0.69 -8.94
N GLN A 35 -11.63 -0.19 -9.85
CA GLN A 35 -11.99 -1.57 -9.52
C GLN A 35 -10.82 -2.35 -8.91
N THR A 36 -9.60 -2.12 -9.40
CA THR A 36 -8.40 -2.74 -8.83
C THR A 36 -8.16 -2.26 -7.41
N ALA A 37 -8.36 -0.97 -7.13
CA ALA A 37 -8.27 -0.41 -5.78
C ALA A 37 -9.38 -0.94 -4.85
N ASP A 38 -10.60 -1.19 -5.36
CA ASP A 38 -11.67 -1.84 -4.59
C ASP A 38 -11.30 -3.28 -4.22
N LEU A 39 -10.82 -4.07 -5.17
CA LEU A 39 -10.32 -5.43 -4.92
C LEU A 39 -9.18 -5.45 -3.90
N LEU A 40 -8.26 -4.48 -3.99
CA LEU A 40 -7.19 -4.32 -3.01
C LEU A 40 -7.76 -4.07 -1.60
N ALA A 41 -8.72 -3.16 -1.47
CA ALA A 41 -9.35 -2.87 -0.18
C ALA A 41 -10.09 -4.09 0.38
N GLU A 42 -10.84 -4.84 -0.43
CA GLU A 42 -11.55 -6.05 0.01
C GLU A 42 -10.61 -7.16 0.48
N ASN A 43 -9.43 -7.26 -0.16
CA ASN A 43 -8.41 -8.24 0.19
C ASN A 43 -7.75 -7.94 1.53
N TYR A 44 -7.47 -6.67 1.83
CA TYR A 44 -6.73 -6.26 3.03
C TYR A 44 -7.64 -5.87 4.21
N ILE A 45 -8.77 -5.22 3.92
CA ILE A 45 -9.62 -4.59 4.92
C ILE A 45 -10.90 -5.43 5.12
N PRO A 46 -11.24 -5.84 6.36
CA PRO A 46 -12.46 -6.61 6.60
C PRO A 46 -13.72 -5.78 6.30
N ALA A 47 -14.79 -6.44 5.87
CA ALA A 47 -16.07 -5.79 5.56
C ALA A 47 -16.64 -4.99 6.76
N ALA A 48 -16.35 -5.42 7.99
CA ALA A 48 -16.73 -4.72 9.22
C ALA A 48 -16.16 -3.29 9.30
N ALA A 49 -15.00 -3.04 8.69
CA ALA A 49 -14.39 -1.71 8.64
C ALA A 49 -15.09 -0.75 7.66
N LYS A 50 -16.01 -1.25 6.83
CA LYS A 50 -16.74 -0.49 5.79
C LYS A 50 -15.84 0.48 5.01
N CYS A 51 -14.70 -0.05 4.53
CA CYS A 51 -13.75 0.72 3.76
C CYS A 51 -14.41 1.34 2.52
N ARG A 52 -14.19 2.63 2.28
CA ARG A 52 -14.67 3.35 1.10
C ARG A 52 -13.57 4.19 0.51
N ILE A 53 -13.36 4.05 -0.79
CA ILE A 53 -12.35 4.81 -1.51
C ILE A 53 -12.99 6.06 -2.11
N PHE A 54 -12.28 7.19 -2.04
CA PHE A 54 -12.77 8.48 -2.47
C PHE A 54 -12.60 8.68 -3.97
N GLY A 55 -13.72 8.82 -4.69
CA GLY A 55 -13.73 9.14 -6.10
C GLY A 55 -13.14 8.06 -7.02
N ASN A 56 -13.07 8.41 -8.31
CA ASN A 56 -12.55 7.54 -9.37
C ASN A 56 -11.15 7.94 -9.85
N ALA A 57 -10.63 9.08 -9.41
CA ALA A 57 -9.32 9.56 -9.78
C ALA A 57 -8.27 9.16 -8.72
N PRO A 58 -7.06 8.74 -9.13
CA PRO A 58 -5.97 8.49 -8.19
C PRO A 58 -5.51 9.80 -7.54
N SER A 59 -5.20 9.75 -6.25
CA SER A 59 -4.66 10.88 -5.48
C SER A 59 -3.20 11.17 -5.84
N ALA A 60 -2.45 10.14 -6.23
CA ALA A 60 -1.04 10.28 -6.61
C ALA A 60 -0.58 9.19 -7.57
N VAL A 61 0.51 9.46 -8.28
CA VAL A 61 1.15 8.52 -9.19
C VAL A 61 2.65 8.47 -8.88
N HIS A 62 3.20 7.27 -8.76
CA HIS A 62 4.64 7.05 -8.68
C HIS A 62 5.11 6.24 -9.88
N VAL A 63 6.09 6.78 -10.61
CA VAL A 63 6.67 6.11 -11.76
C VAL A 63 8.13 5.82 -11.47
N TYR A 64 8.51 4.55 -11.57
CA TYR A 64 9.90 4.15 -11.48
C TYR A 64 10.26 3.19 -12.60
N ARG A 65 11.55 3.11 -12.89
CA ARG A 65 12.10 2.21 -13.89
C ARG A 65 13.13 1.35 -13.21
N TYR A 66 13.06 0.06 -13.44
CA TYR A 66 14.06 -0.89 -12.97
C TYR A 66 14.56 -1.73 -14.12
N ARG A 67 15.71 -2.35 -13.91
CA ARG A 67 16.30 -3.29 -14.85
C ARG A 67 16.20 -4.66 -14.22
N ASP A 68 15.63 -5.62 -14.94
CA ASP A 68 15.61 -6.99 -14.49
C ASP A 68 17.06 -7.52 -14.45
N ALA A 69 17.46 -8.07 -13.30
CA ALA A 69 18.82 -8.54 -13.09
C ALA A 69 19.16 -9.80 -13.90
N LYS A 70 18.15 -10.62 -14.25
CA LYS A 70 18.27 -11.88 -14.97
C LYS A 70 18.23 -11.66 -16.49
N THR A 71 17.27 -10.86 -16.98
CA THR A 71 17.10 -10.63 -18.43
C THR A 71 17.81 -9.38 -18.93
N GLY A 72 18.15 -8.44 -18.04
CA GLY A 72 18.73 -7.15 -18.42
C GLY A 72 17.74 -6.20 -19.10
N GLU A 73 16.48 -6.57 -19.22
CA GLU A 73 15.42 -5.76 -19.81
C GLU A 73 15.04 -4.59 -18.90
N ARG A 74 14.57 -3.50 -19.50
CA ARG A 74 14.15 -2.29 -18.78
C ARG A 74 12.64 -2.29 -18.65
N PHE A 75 12.17 -2.33 -17.42
CA PHE A 75 10.76 -2.24 -17.08
C PHE A 75 10.42 -0.87 -16.51
N GLY A 76 9.29 -0.33 -16.93
CA GLY A 76 8.69 0.87 -16.35
C GLY A 76 7.44 0.48 -15.59
N VAL A 77 7.36 0.87 -14.33
CA VAL A 77 6.20 0.62 -13.47
C VAL A 77 5.56 1.95 -13.12
N GLN A 78 4.22 1.98 -13.21
CA GLN A 78 3.40 3.09 -12.76
C GLN A 78 2.49 2.59 -11.63
N MET A 79 2.64 3.20 -10.46
CA MET A 79 1.81 2.95 -9.29
C MET A 79 0.81 4.09 -9.15
N TYR A 80 -0.46 3.74 -8.96
CA TYR A 80 -1.56 4.69 -8.78
C TYR A 80 -2.12 4.53 -7.37
N PHE A 81 -2.12 5.59 -6.59
CA PHE A 81 -2.59 5.57 -5.20
C PHE A 81 -3.98 6.19 -5.10
N PHE A 82 -4.83 5.57 -4.28
CA PHE A 82 -6.18 6.05 -4.00
C PHE A 82 -6.38 6.22 -2.50
N ASN A 83 -7.06 7.29 -2.10
CA ASN A 83 -7.38 7.52 -0.69
C ASN A 83 -8.63 6.73 -0.29
N ALA A 84 -8.53 5.98 0.80
CA ALA A 84 -9.64 5.25 1.39
C ALA A 84 -9.83 5.61 2.86
N TYR A 85 -11.08 5.60 3.30
CA TYR A 85 -11.46 5.80 4.69
C TYR A 85 -12.18 4.56 5.22
N VAL A 86 -11.93 4.26 6.48
CA VAL A 86 -12.61 3.21 7.24
C VAL A 86 -13.57 3.84 8.25
N ASP A 87 -14.58 3.08 8.66
CA ASP A 87 -15.54 3.51 9.67
C ASP A 87 -14.83 3.83 11.00
N ARG A 88 -15.29 4.87 11.70
CA ARG A 88 -14.75 5.28 13.00
C ARG A 88 -14.95 4.21 14.08
N THR A 89 -15.91 3.31 13.88
CA THR A 89 -16.16 2.20 14.80
C THR A 89 -15.15 1.06 14.66
N TRP A 90 -14.29 1.08 13.64
CA TRP A 90 -13.26 0.06 13.43
C TRP A 90 -11.89 0.61 13.82
N HIS A 91 -11.20 -0.10 14.70
CA HIS A 91 -9.97 0.37 15.34
C HIS A 91 -8.69 -0.17 14.68
N GLY A 92 -8.77 -0.67 13.45
CA GLY A 92 -7.61 -1.20 12.72
C GLY A 92 -7.32 -2.68 12.98
N GLU A 93 -8.23 -3.39 13.63
CA GLU A 93 -8.11 -4.81 13.99
C GLU A 93 -8.53 -5.76 12.84
N ASP A 94 -8.07 -7.01 12.87
CA ASP A 94 -8.45 -8.08 11.92
C ASP A 94 -8.16 -7.79 10.44
N LEU A 95 -7.04 -7.11 10.15
CA LEU A 95 -6.54 -6.95 8.79
C LEU A 95 -6.25 -8.31 8.14
N LYS A 96 -6.74 -8.47 6.90
CA LYS A 96 -6.53 -9.66 6.09
C LYS A 96 -5.27 -9.49 5.27
N ILE A 97 -4.09 -9.70 5.86
CA ILE A 97 -2.85 -9.58 5.08
C ILE A 97 -2.73 -10.82 4.20
N PRO A 98 -2.74 -10.68 2.85
CA PRO A 98 -2.53 -11.82 1.97
C PRO A 98 -1.13 -12.35 2.23
N ILE A 99 -1.08 -13.59 2.75
CA ILE A 99 0.14 -14.31 3.04
C ILE A 99 0.94 -14.42 1.74
N SER A 100 2.07 -13.72 1.64
CA SER A 100 3.05 -14.04 0.60
C SER A 100 3.52 -15.47 0.85
N SER A 101 3.21 -16.36 -0.08
CA SER A 101 3.23 -17.82 0.04
C SER A 101 4.63 -18.47 0.19
N SER A 102 5.59 -17.76 0.78
CA SER A 102 6.95 -18.25 1.02
C SER A 102 7.42 -18.18 2.48
N ALA A 103 6.71 -17.53 3.41
CA ALA A 103 7.19 -17.36 4.79
C ALA A 103 6.38 -18.20 5.78
N LYS A 104 6.93 -19.34 6.20
CA LYS A 104 6.33 -20.28 7.17
C LYS A 104 6.25 -19.76 8.62
N ASN A 105 6.56 -18.49 8.90
CA ASN A 105 6.50 -17.90 10.24
C ASN A 105 6.16 -16.41 10.12
N ILE A 106 4.87 -16.07 10.15
CA ILE A 106 4.41 -14.67 10.15
C ILE A 106 4.01 -14.28 11.58
N SER A 107 4.82 -13.40 12.18
CA SER A 107 4.55 -12.74 13.45
C SER A 107 3.57 -11.56 13.24
N PRO A 108 2.98 -10.97 14.30
CA PRO A 108 2.08 -9.80 14.23
C PRO A 108 2.65 -8.49 13.63
N SER A 109 3.74 -8.54 12.85
CA SER A 109 4.57 -7.40 12.45
C SER A 109 4.65 -7.19 10.94
N ASP A 110 3.63 -7.58 10.18
CA ASP A 110 3.60 -7.40 8.72
C ASP A 110 2.83 -6.14 8.27
N HIS A 111 2.24 -5.42 9.23
CA HIS A 111 1.61 -4.13 8.98
C HIS A 111 1.81 -3.19 10.17
N VAL A 112 1.63 -1.89 9.92
CA VAL A 112 1.63 -0.86 10.95
C VAL A 112 0.73 0.30 10.53
N TRP A 113 0.06 0.90 11.51
CA TRP A 113 -0.65 2.17 11.34
C TRP A 113 0.24 3.29 11.84
N ILE A 114 0.60 4.21 10.96
CA ILE A 114 1.55 5.29 11.26
C ILE A 114 0.94 6.67 11.01
N ARG A 115 1.52 7.67 11.65
CA ARG A 115 1.34 9.07 11.26
C ARG A 115 2.20 9.39 10.04
N ALA A 116 1.80 10.40 9.27
CA ALA A 116 2.58 10.87 8.12
C ALA A 116 3.98 11.33 8.53
N GLN A 117 4.14 11.84 9.75
CA GLN A 117 5.44 12.26 10.31
C GLN A 117 6.39 11.08 10.59
N GLU A 118 5.85 9.89 10.83
CA GLU A 118 6.63 8.69 11.13
C GLU A 118 7.09 7.96 9.86
N LEU A 119 6.64 8.42 8.69
CA LEU A 119 6.87 7.76 7.41
C LEU A 119 8.36 7.58 7.07
N ASP A 120 9.21 8.55 7.44
CA ASP A 120 10.66 8.49 7.22
C ASP A 120 11.35 7.35 8.00
N ASN A 121 10.72 6.83 9.06
CA ASN A 121 11.25 5.70 9.82
C ASN A 121 11.09 4.36 9.08
N TYR A 122 10.15 4.29 8.13
CA TYR A 122 9.77 3.04 7.44
C TYR A 122 10.22 3.01 5.98
N VAL A 123 9.96 4.07 5.23
CA VAL A 123 10.19 4.09 3.77
C VAL A 123 11.54 4.74 3.49
N GLN A 124 12.50 3.97 2.99
CA GLN A 124 13.87 4.47 2.74
C GLN A 124 14.01 5.17 1.38
N ASP A 125 13.17 4.82 0.39
CA ASP A 125 13.21 5.44 -0.93
C ASP A 125 12.71 6.89 -0.88
N ARG A 126 13.61 7.85 -1.14
CA ARG A 126 13.30 9.28 -1.09
C ARG A 126 12.27 9.74 -2.12
N LYS A 127 12.20 9.08 -3.29
CA LYS A 127 11.22 9.43 -4.33
C LYS A 127 9.84 8.95 -3.92
N MET A 128 9.74 7.73 -3.38
CA MET A 128 8.50 7.16 -2.85
C MET A 128 8.00 7.96 -1.63
N LEU A 129 8.89 8.29 -0.69
CA LEU A 129 8.61 9.18 0.44
C LEU A 129 7.99 10.50 -0.01
N ARG A 130 8.56 11.14 -1.04
CA ARG A 130 8.03 12.39 -1.58
C ARG A 130 6.62 12.23 -2.15
N VAL A 131 6.34 11.12 -2.82
CA VAL A 131 4.99 10.84 -3.35
C VAL A 131 4.01 10.64 -2.20
N PHE A 132 4.32 9.80 -1.21
CA PHE A 132 3.47 9.59 -0.05
C PHE A 132 3.16 10.89 0.70
N LYS A 133 4.18 11.71 0.97
CA LYS A 133 4.01 13.03 1.61
C LYS A 133 3.16 14.02 0.81
N SER A 134 2.97 13.81 -0.50
CA SER A 134 2.16 14.70 -1.34
C SER A 134 0.65 14.51 -1.15
N PHE A 135 0.19 13.36 -0.64
CA PHE A 135 -1.24 13.07 -0.46
C PHE A 135 -1.62 12.55 0.94
N MET A 136 -0.66 12.15 1.77
CA MET A 136 -0.87 11.83 3.19
C MET A 136 -0.93 13.14 4.01
N ILE A 137 -2.07 13.80 3.99
CA ILE A 137 -2.28 15.08 4.68
C ILE A 137 -2.73 14.82 6.13
N GLU A 138 -2.00 15.38 7.09
CA GLU A 138 -2.46 15.57 8.47
C GLU A 138 -3.07 16.97 8.57
N TYR A 139 -4.32 17.05 9.05
CA TYR A 139 -5.02 18.32 9.32
C TYR A 139 -4.84 18.72 10.79
#